data_AF-A0A4R1PY26-F1
#
_entry.id   AF-A0A4R1PY26-F1
#
_cell.length_a   1.000
_cell.length_b   1.000
_cell.length_c   1.000
_cell.angle_alpha   90.00
_cell.angle_beta   90.00
_cell.angle_gamma   90.00
#
_symmetry.space_group_name_H-M   'P 1'
#
loop_
_entity.id
_entity.type
_entity.pdbx_description
1 polymer ?
#
loop_
_entity_poly.entity_id
_entity_poly.type
_entity_poly.pdbx_seq_one_letter_code
_entity_poly.pdbx_strand_id
1 'polypeptide(L)'
;MNKEKAAVVTHITRVALSLVPEAQILEALYSHLPTPAAVRAVGKIMADRTERVAAMMEMLAERGFSFEQDKQTIFAYSNMVEAYEVKRDLISAGFADREFQIYLEYTRGWGML
;
A
#
# COMPACT_ATOMS: atom_id res chain seq x y z
N MET A 1 -43.99 -0.34 16.28
CA MET A 1 -43.16 0.70 15.64
C MET A 1 -41.76 0.13 15.48
N ASN A 2 -41.48 -0.53 14.36
CA ASN A 2 -40.19 -1.17 14.10
C ASN A 2 -39.15 -0.09 13.87
N LYS A 3 -38.18 0.03 14.78
CA LYS A 3 -36.91 0.70 14.49
C LYS A 3 -36.09 -0.28 13.67
N GLU A 4 -36.10 -0.14 12.35
CA GLU A 4 -35.07 -0.76 11.51
C GLU A 4 -33.73 -0.26 12.04
N LYS A 5 -32.99 -1.15 12.71
CA LYS A 5 -31.59 -0.88 13.08
C LYS A 5 -30.85 -0.79 11.75
N ALA A 6 -30.53 0.44 11.32
CA ALA A 6 -29.69 0.67 10.17
C ALA A 6 -28.41 -0.18 10.32
N ALA A 7 -28.09 -0.98 9.31
CA ALA A 7 -26.89 -1.79 9.32
C ALA A 7 -25.67 -0.86 9.47
N VAL A 8 -24.88 -1.05 10.52
CA VAL A 8 -23.57 -0.39 10.64
C VAL A 8 -22.67 -1.06 9.60
N VAL A 9 -22.36 -0.34 8.53
CA VAL A 9 -21.35 -0.75 7.55
C VAL A 9 -20.01 -0.24 8.07
N THR A 10 -19.11 -1.17 8.39
CA THR A 10 -17.73 -0.84 8.74
C THR A 10 -16.86 -1.15 7.54
N HIS A 11 -16.11 -0.16 7.05
CA HIS A 11 -15.13 -0.35 6.00
C HIS A 11 -13.72 -0.45 6.59
N ILE A 12 -12.84 -1.18 5.89
CA ILE A 12 -11.40 -1.17 6.13
C ILE A 12 -10.74 -0.91 4.79
N THR A 13 -10.03 0.21 4.71
CA THR A 13 -9.11 0.53 3.61
C THR A 13 -7.76 -0.07 3.93
N ARG A 14 -7.27 -0.94 3.04
CA ARG A 14 -5.93 -1.52 3.13
C ARG A 14 -5.08 -1.05 1.95
N VAL A 15 -3.88 -0.54 2.22
CA VAL A 15 -2.89 -0.17 1.21
C VAL A 15 -1.73 -1.15 1.31
N ALA A 16 -1.38 -1.80 0.21
CA ALA A 16 -0.21 -2.68 0.12
C ALA A 16 0.94 -1.97 -0.60
N LEU A 17 2.10 -1.95 0.05
CA LEU A 17 3.33 -1.32 -0.42
C LEU A 17 4.43 -2.38 -0.56
N SER A 18 4.78 -2.74 -1.79
CA SER A 18 5.89 -3.69 -2.02
C SER A 18 7.23 -3.01 -1.81
N LEU A 19 8.06 -3.54 -0.91
CA LEU A 19 9.44 -3.11 -0.68
C LEU A 19 10.36 -3.44 -1.86
N VAL A 20 9.94 -4.41 -2.66
CA VAL A 20 10.68 -4.92 -3.80
C VAL A 20 10.01 -4.44 -5.09
N PRO A 21 10.79 -3.97 -6.09
CA PRO A 21 10.26 -3.64 -7.41
C PRO A 21 9.47 -4.80 -8.02
N GLU A 22 8.69 -4.53 -9.06
CA GLU A 22 7.99 -5.58 -9.80
C GLU A 22 8.97 -6.64 -10.33
N ALA A 23 8.54 -7.91 -10.35
CA ALA A 23 9.39 -9.04 -10.76
C ALA A 23 10.04 -8.82 -12.14
N GLN A 24 9.32 -8.22 -13.08
CA GLN A 24 9.82 -7.88 -14.42
C GLN A 24 11.00 -6.90 -14.37
N ILE A 25 10.98 -5.94 -13.44
CA ILE A 25 12.06 -4.98 -13.22
C ILE A 25 13.26 -5.70 -12.61
N LEU A 26 13.04 -6.57 -11.63
CA LEU A 26 14.12 -7.39 -11.06
C LEU A 26 14.77 -8.33 -12.07
N GLU A 27 13.99 -9.02 -12.88
CA GLU A 27 14.49 -9.92 -13.92
C GLU A 27 15.33 -9.17 -14.94
N ALA A 28 14.84 -8.02 -15.42
CA ALA A 28 15.60 -7.15 -16.32
C ALA A 28 16.92 -6.70 -15.68
N LEU A 29 16.89 -6.30 -14.41
CA LEU A 29 18.08 -5.86 -13.69
C LEU A 29 19.09 -6.99 -13.46
N TYR A 30 18.63 -8.19 -13.14
CA TYR A 30 19.51 -9.33 -12.89
C TYR A 30 20.05 -9.96 -14.17
N SER A 31 19.36 -9.80 -15.30
CA SER A 31 19.84 -10.28 -16.61
C SER A 31 21.17 -9.63 -17.06
N HIS A 32 21.55 -8.49 -16.47
CA HIS A 32 22.77 -7.75 -16.77
C HIS A 32 23.91 -8.00 -15.76
N LEU A 33 23.74 -8.93 -14.82
CA LEU A 33 24.82 -9.40 -13.96
C LEU A 33 25.82 -10.24 -14.80
N PRO A 34 27.14 -9.99 -14.69
CA PRO A 34 27.82 -9.93 -13.40
C PRO A 34 28.82 -8.77 -13.26
N THR A 35 28.56 -7.58 -13.82
CA THR A 35 29.49 -6.46 -13.61
C THR A 35 29.30 -5.80 -12.24
N PRO A 36 30.37 -5.33 -11.58
CA PRO A 36 30.23 -4.54 -10.35
C PRO A 36 29.35 -3.30 -10.52
N ALA A 37 29.32 -2.70 -11.71
CA ALA A 37 28.43 -1.58 -12.04
C ALA A 37 26.95 -1.99 -11.99
N ALA A 38 26.60 -3.14 -12.56
CA ALA A 38 25.23 -3.68 -12.51
C ALA A 38 24.80 -3.97 -11.07
N VAL A 39 25.67 -4.56 -10.24
CA VAL A 39 25.38 -4.80 -8.82
C VAL A 39 25.09 -3.50 -8.07
N ARG A 40 25.89 -2.44 -8.30
CA ARG A 40 25.64 -1.12 -7.69
C ARG A 40 24.33 -0.49 -8.18
N ALA A 41 23.98 -0.66 -9.45
CA ALA A 41 22.72 -0.15 -10.00
C ALA A 41 21.51 -0.81 -9.35
N VAL A 42 21.55 -2.14 -9.14
CA VAL A 42 20.51 -2.87 -8.39
C VAL A 42 20.39 -2.31 -6.97
N GLY A 43 21.51 -2.15 -6.26
CA GLY A 43 21.51 -1.61 -4.91
C GLY A 43 20.87 -0.22 -4.82
N LYS A 44 21.17 0.65 -5.79
CA LYS A 44 20.56 1.98 -5.88
C LYS A 44 19.05 1.91 -6.09
N ILE A 45 18.58 1.07 -7.01
CA ILE A 45 17.14 0.93 -7.28
C ILE A 45 16.39 0.41 -6.06
N MET A 46 16.98 -0.54 -5.33
CA MET A 46 16.40 -1.02 -4.07
C MET A 46 16.33 0.08 -3.02
N ALA A 47 17.41 0.87 -2.85
CA ALA A 47 17.43 2.00 -1.93
C ALA A 47 16.38 3.06 -2.29
N ASP A 48 16.31 3.46 -3.56
CA ASP A 48 15.32 4.42 -4.07
C ASP A 48 13.89 3.89 -3.83
N ARG A 49 13.65 2.58 -4.02
CA ARG A 49 12.35 1.96 -3.77
C ARG A 49 12.00 1.97 -2.28
N THR A 50 12.93 1.62 -1.40
CA THR A 50 12.68 1.62 0.04
C THR A 50 12.40 3.03 0.56
N GLU A 51 13.07 4.05 0.01
CA GLU A 51 12.82 5.45 0.33
C GLU A 51 11.40 5.87 -0.09
N ARG A 52 10.97 5.47 -1.30
CA ARG A 52 9.60 5.71 -1.77
C ARG A 52 8.56 5.06 -0.87
N VAL A 53 8.81 3.85 -0.39
CA VAL A 53 7.90 3.17 0.56
C VAL A 53 7.86 3.89 1.90
N ALA A 54 9.00 4.32 2.44
CA ALA A 54 9.06 5.09 3.68
C ALA A 54 8.26 6.40 3.58
N ALA A 55 8.42 7.16 2.49
CA ALA A 55 7.65 8.38 2.25
C ALA A 55 6.13 8.14 2.17
N MET A 56 5.70 7.02 1.56
CA MET A 56 4.28 6.64 1.58
C MET A 56 3.82 6.28 3.00
N MET A 57 4.63 5.58 3.78
CA MET A 57 4.31 5.24 5.18
C MET A 57 4.17 6.49 6.05
N GLU A 58 5.04 7.49 5.90
CA GLU A 58 4.94 8.76 6.62
C GLU A 58 3.60 9.46 6.33
N MET A 59 3.24 9.58 5.06
CA MET A 59 1.97 10.20 4.65
C MET A 59 0.75 9.42 5.15
N LEU A 60 0.81 8.08 5.13
CA LEU A 60 -0.26 7.23 5.64
C LEU A 60 -0.37 7.32 7.17
N ALA A 61 0.76 7.45 7.87
CA ALA A 61 0.79 7.59 9.33
C ALA A 61 0.12 8.91 9.77
N GLU A 62 0.37 10.02 9.06
CA GLU A 62 -0.31 11.31 9.28
C GLU A 62 -1.84 11.21 9.11
N ARG A 63 -2.29 10.24 8.30
CA ARG A 63 -3.72 9.94 8.06
C ARG A 63 -4.29 8.90 9.02
N GLY A 64 -3.52 8.51 10.04
CA GLY A 64 -3.95 7.57 11.08
C GLY A 64 -3.99 6.12 10.63
N PHE A 65 -3.23 5.73 9.60
CA PHE A 65 -3.08 4.32 9.23
C PHE A 65 -2.19 3.60 10.25
N SER A 66 -2.52 2.35 10.54
CA SER A 66 -1.66 1.39 11.25
C SER A 66 -0.93 0.48 10.27
N PHE A 67 0.25 -0.03 10.63
CA PHE A 67 1.09 -0.83 9.74
C PHE A 67 1.31 -2.26 10.23
N GLU A 68 1.41 -3.18 9.28
CA GLU A 68 1.84 -4.57 9.45
C GLU A 68 2.81 -4.93 8.33
N GLN A 69 3.77 -5.81 8.60
CA GLN A 69 4.66 -6.36 7.58
C GLN A 69 4.32 -7.84 7.33
N ASP A 70 4.21 -8.21 6.05
CA ASP A 70 4.25 -9.61 5.62
C ASP A 70 5.25 -9.75 4.47
N LYS A 71 6.24 -10.63 4.65
CA LYS A 71 7.35 -10.85 3.70
C LYS A 71 8.00 -9.52 3.26
N GLN A 72 7.80 -9.17 2.00
CA GLN A 72 8.37 -8.00 1.32
C GLN A 72 7.31 -6.91 1.09
N THR A 73 6.19 -6.99 1.78
CA THR A 73 5.07 -6.06 1.65
C THR A 73 4.75 -5.44 3.00
N ILE A 74 4.58 -4.12 3.01
CA ILE A 74 4.00 -3.40 4.12
C ILE A 74 2.51 -3.19 3.83
N PHE A 75 1.65 -3.58 4.76
CA PHE A 75 0.23 -3.31 4.72
C PHE A 75 -0.09 -2.18 5.67
N ALA A 76 -0.79 -1.16 5.16
CA ALA A 76 -1.33 -0.07 5.95
C ALA A 76 -2.85 -0.20 6.01
N TYR A 77 -3.45 0.00 7.19
CA TYR A 77 -4.89 -0.16 7.41
C TYR A 77 -5.50 1.10 8.02
N SER A 78 -6.69 1.47 7.55
CA SER A 78 -7.52 2.52 8.16
C SER A 78 -8.99 2.18 8.04
N ASN A 79 -9.76 2.47 9.08
CA ASN A 79 -11.23 2.44 9.09
C ASN A 79 -11.85 3.86 9.10
N MET A 80 -11.01 4.89 8.96
CA MET A 80 -11.40 6.29 8.98
C MET A 80 -11.19 6.98 7.62
N VAL A 81 -10.38 6.39 6.75
CA VAL A 81 -10.00 6.96 5.46
C VAL A 81 -10.49 6.04 4.35
N GLU A 82 -11.26 6.59 3.42
CA GLU A 82 -11.80 5.83 2.31
C GLU A 82 -10.74 5.58 1.21
N ALA A 83 -10.91 4.48 0.48
CA ALA A 83 -9.98 4.05 -0.58
C ALA A 83 -9.73 5.12 -1.65
N TYR A 84 -10.76 5.89 -2.02
CA TYR A 84 -10.63 6.93 -3.04
C TYR A 84 -9.83 8.15 -2.54
N GLU A 85 -9.93 8.47 -1.25
CA GLU A 85 -9.22 9.60 -0.65
C GLU A 85 -7.73 9.30 -0.60
N VAL A 86 -7.36 8.12 -0.08
CA VAL A 86 -5.95 7.73 0.00
C VAL A 86 -5.33 7.61 -1.40
N LYS A 87 -6.08 7.11 -2.39
CA LYS A 87 -5.61 7.09 -3.79
C LYS A 87 -5.32 8.50 -4.30
N ARG A 88 -6.28 9.41 -4.16
CA ARG A 88 -6.13 10.81 -4.59
C ARG A 88 -4.91 11.45 -3.93
N ASP A 89 -4.74 11.24 -2.64
CA ASP A 89 -3.68 11.88 -1.86
C ASP A 89 -2.30 11.34 -2.25
N LEU A 90 -2.16 10.02 -2.42
CA LEU A 90 -0.91 9.39 -2.92
C LEU A 90 -0.54 9.90 -4.32
N ILE A 91 -1.51 9.94 -5.25
CA ILE A 91 -1.25 10.47 -6.60
C ILE A 91 -0.87 11.95 -6.56
N SER A 92 -1.55 12.75 -5.72
CA SER A 92 -1.27 14.19 -5.58
C SER A 92 0.11 14.46 -4.98
N ALA A 93 0.62 13.55 -4.14
CA ALA A 93 1.97 13.57 -3.61
C ALA A 93 3.04 13.06 -4.61
N GLY A 94 2.64 12.68 -5.83
CA GLY A 94 3.56 12.22 -6.87
C GLY A 94 3.92 10.73 -6.79
N PHE A 95 3.15 9.92 -6.07
CA PHE A 95 3.24 8.47 -6.16
C PHE A 95 2.54 7.96 -7.42
N ALA A 96 3.17 7.02 -8.14
CA ALA A 96 2.57 6.38 -9.30
C ALA A 96 1.62 5.26 -8.85
N ASP A 97 0.54 5.05 -9.60
CA ASP A 97 -0.47 4.03 -9.27
C ASP A 97 0.13 2.62 -9.13
N ARG A 98 1.19 2.30 -9.87
CA ARG A 98 1.91 1.02 -9.78
C ARG A 98 2.70 0.81 -8.49
N GLU A 99 2.90 1.86 -7.69
CA GLU A 99 3.72 1.80 -6.48
C GLU A 99 2.97 1.28 -5.25
N PHE A 100 1.64 1.18 -5.33
CA PHE A 100 0.78 0.74 -4.26
C PHE A 100 -0.46 0.01 -4.79
N GLN A 101 -1.11 -0.79 -3.94
CA GLN A 101 -2.41 -1.38 -4.25
C GLN A 101 -3.38 -1.06 -3.13
N ILE A 102 -4.60 -0.67 -3.46
CA ILE A 102 -5.63 -0.31 -2.47
C ILE A 102 -6.75 -1.35 -2.53
N TYR A 103 -7.08 -1.91 -1.37
CA TYR A 103 -8.19 -2.81 -1.16
C TYR A 103 -9.20 -2.15 -0.23
N LEU A 104 -10.48 -2.40 -0.48
CA LEU A 104 -11.57 -1.93 0.36
C LEU A 104 -12.40 -3.13 0.78
N GLU A 105 -12.41 -3.41 2.08
CA GLU A 105 -13.18 -4.49 2.66
C GLU A 105 -14.39 -3.90 3.38
N TYR A 106 -15.59 -4.34 3.02
CA TYR A 106 -16.82 -3.95 3.70
C TYR A 106 -17.31 -5.10 4.56
N THR A 107 -17.44 -4.84 5.86
CA THR A 107 -18.15 -5.76 6.75
C THR A 107 -19.56 -5.24 6.97
N ARG A 108 -20.54 -6.12 6.71
CA ARG A 108 -21.94 -5.87 7.05
C ARG A 108 -22.27 -6.68 8.29
N GLY A 109 -22.52 -6.02 9.40
CA GLY A 109 -23.12 -6.67 10.57
C GLY A 109 -24.56 -7.03 10.23
N TRP A 110 -24.84 -8.31 9.98
CA TRP A 110 -26.22 -8.80 10.01
C TRP A 110 -26.68 -8.72 11.46
N GLY A 111 -27.55 -7.77 11.78
CA GLY A 111 -28.29 -7.82 13.05
C GLY A 111 -28.99 -9.18 13.10
N MET A 112 -28.66 -10.00 14.09
CA MET A 112 -29.32 -11.29 14.31
C MET A 112 -30.85 -11.10 14.30
N LEU A 113 -31.52 -11.96 13.53
CA LEU A 113 -32.99 -12.13 13.54
C LEU A 113 -33.48 -12.51 14.95
#